data_AF-A0A7C7EAR4-F1
#
_entry.id   AF-A0A7C7EAR4-F1
#
_cell.length_a   1.000
_cell.length_b   1.000
_cell.length_c   1.000
_cell.angle_alpha   90.00
_cell.angle_beta   90.00
_cell.angle_gamma   90.00
#
_symmetry.space_group_name_H-M   'P 1'
#
loop_
_entity.id
_entity.type
_entity.pdbx_description
1 polymer ?
#
loop_
_entity_poly.entity_id
_entity_poly.type
_entity_poly.pdbx_seq_one_letter_code
_entity_poly.pdbx_strand_id
1 'polypeptide(L)'
;MKKFYFRLSTPLRIKQLREKIEKQKLAQAVIEKDRAENHLVQLEQTKNKVRKGIEKTISVSIETRALSDYGVYAADMISLIDTQKNVIKQAREVYEKSRHSFLSYRRERKIYEKIKKKK
;
A
#
# COMPACT_ATOMS: atom_id res chain seq x y z
N MET A 1 50.36 -22.68 6.53
CA MET A 1 49.20 -21.78 6.26
C MET A 1 47.90 -22.51 6.55
N LYS A 2 47.09 -22.05 7.51
CA LYS A 2 45.76 -22.64 7.78
C LYS A 2 44.86 -22.40 6.56
N LYS A 3 44.43 -23.46 5.88
CA LYS A 3 43.49 -23.38 4.75
C LYS A 3 42.13 -22.88 5.27
N PHE A 4 41.82 -21.61 5.01
CA PHE A 4 40.51 -21.05 5.33
C PHE A 4 39.48 -21.61 4.33
N TYR A 5 38.73 -22.63 4.74
CA TYR A 5 37.61 -23.14 3.95
C TYR A 5 36.42 -22.21 4.13
N PHE A 6 36.20 -21.32 3.16
CA PHE A 6 35.02 -20.46 3.14
C PHE A 6 33.75 -21.31 2.96
N ARG A 7 33.00 -21.51 4.04
CA ARG A 7 31.73 -22.25 4.01
C ARG A 7 30.62 -21.35 3.48
N LEU A 8 30.12 -21.66 2.29
CA LEU A 8 28.97 -20.96 1.67
C LEU A 8 27.65 -21.09 2.45
N SER A 9 27.60 -21.90 3.51
CA SER A 9 26.42 -22.07 4.37
C SER A 9 26.03 -20.78 5.10
N THR A 10 27.00 -20.02 5.63
CA THR A 10 26.72 -18.81 6.41
C THR A 10 26.21 -17.66 5.54
N PRO A 11 26.85 -17.33 4.40
CA PRO A 11 26.30 -16.34 3.46
C PRO A 11 24.91 -16.72 2.94
N LEU A 12 24.67 -18.00 2.63
CA LEU A 12 23.38 -18.46 2.15
C LEU A 12 22.28 -18.27 3.21
N ARG A 13 22.57 -18.57 4.48
CA ARG A 13 21.64 -18.37 5.60
C ARG A 13 21.30 -16.89 5.79
N ILE A 14 22.29 -15.99 5.66
CA ILE A 14 22.06 -14.54 5.70
C ILE A 14 21.14 -14.10 4.56
N LYS A 15 21.35 -14.60 3.33
CA LYS A 15 20.49 -14.26 2.17
C LYS A 15 19.06 -14.77 2.36
N GLN A 16 18.88 -15.98 2.89
CA GLN A 16 17.55 -16.51 3.22
C GLN A 16 16.84 -15.66 4.28
N LEU A 17 17.55 -15.20 5.31
CA LEU A 17 16.99 -14.30 6.32
C LEU A 17 16.55 -12.97 5.70
N ARG A 18 17.40 -12.37 4.85
CA ARG A 18 17.05 -11.13 4.14
C ARG A 18 15.82 -11.27 3.26
N GLU A 19 15.71 -12.36 2.50
CA GLU A 19 14.50 -12.63 1.68
C GLU A 19 13.23 -12.72 2.56
N LYS A 20 13.32 -13.35 3.74
CA LYS A 20 12.18 -13.41 4.68
C LYS A 20 11.78 -12.03 5.18
N ILE A 21 12.74 -11.19 5.56
CA ILE A 21 12.50 -9.81 6.00
C ILE A 21 11.82 -9.00 4.88
N GLU A 22 12.34 -9.07 3.67
CA GLU A 22 11.76 -8.34 2.53
C GLU A 22 10.38 -8.86 2.14
N LYS A 23 10.13 -10.16 2.30
CA LYS A 23 8.79 -10.74 2.13
C LYS A 23 7.80 -10.17 3.15
N GLN A 24 8.21 -10.00 4.41
CA GLN A 24 7.38 -9.39 5.45
C GLN A 24 7.09 -7.92 5.13
N LYS A 25 8.10 -7.14 4.73
CA LYS A 25 7.92 -5.75 4.31
C LYS A 25 6.96 -5.64 3.12
N LEU A 26 7.09 -6.52 2.13
CA LEU A 26 6.18 -6.56 0.99
C LEU A 26 4.74 -6.86 1.43
N ALA A 27 4.54 -7.83 2.34
CA ALA A 27 3.21 -8.15 2.87
C ALA A 27 2.60 -6.95 3.61
N GLN A 28 3.39 -6.24 4.42
CA GLN A 28 2.95 -5.02 5.09
C GLN A 28 2.57 -3.92 4.07
N ALA A 29 3.39 -3.71 3.04
CA ALA A 29 3.11 -2.73 2.00
C ALA A 29 1.81 -3.06 1.22
N VAL A 30 1.52 -4.34 0.97
CA VAL A 30 0.25 -4.77 0.37
C VAL A 30 -0.93 -4.40 1.27
N ILE A 31 -0.85 -4.75 2.55
CA ILE A 31 -1.91 -4.44 3.52
C ILE A 31 -2.19 -2.94 3.60
N GLU A 32 -1.15 -2.11 3.66
CA GLU A 32 -1.30 -0.65 3.71
C GLU A 32 -1.89 -0.08 2.41
N LYS A 33 -1.47 -0.60 1.26
CA LYS A 33 -2.04 -0.22 -0.04
C LYS A 33 -3.54 -0.54 -0.11
N ASP A 34 -3.92 -1.75 0.30
CA ASP A 34 -5.31 -2.21 0.29
C ASP A 34 -6.16 -1.45 1.31
N ARG A 35 -5.63 -1.14 2.50
CA ARG A 35 -6.28 -0.27 3.49
C ARG A 35 -6.54 1.12 2.92
N ALA A 36 -5.57 1.72 2.25
CA ALA A 36 -5.72 3.03 1.65
C ALA A 36 -6.76 3.03 0.52
N GLU A 37 -6.80 1.99 -0.31
CA GLU A 37 -7.80 1.83 -1.38
C GLU A 37 -9.21 1.63 -0.79
N ASN A 38 -9.36 0.80 0.24
CA ASN A 38 -10.64 0.60 0.94
C ASN A 38 -11.16 1.89 1.59
N HIS A 39 -10.28 2.70 2.17
CA HIS A 39 -10.67 3.98 2.76
C HIS A 39 -11.21 4.95 1.71
N LEU A 40 -10.63 5.00 0.51
CA LEU A 40 -11.17 5.79 -0.60
C LEU A 40 -12.58 5.34 -0.99
N VAL A 41 -12.80 4.02 -1.10
CA VAL A 41 -14.14 3.47 -1.40
C VAL A 41 -15.16 3.90 -0.34
N GLN A 42 -14.80 3.86 0.94
CA GLN A 42 -15.67 4.32 2.03
C GLN A 42 -15.99 5.82 1.94
N LEU A 43 -15.02 6.66 1.61
CA LEU A 43 -15.23 8.10 1.40
C LEU A 43 -16.19 8.37 0.25
N GLU A 44 -16.01 7.69 -0.89
CA GLU A 44 -16.89 7.82 -2.05
C GLU A 44 -18.31 7.34 -1.77
N GLN A 45 -18.46 6.22 -1.06
CA GLN A 45 -19.75 5.72 -0.62
C GLN A 45 -20.45 6.70 0.32
N THR A 46 -19.72 7.28 1.27
CA THR A 46 -20.24 8.27 2.21
C THR A 46 -20.70 9.53 1.49
N LYS A 47 -19.87 10.08 0.59
CA LYS A 47 -20.22 11.21 -0.26
C LYS A 47 -21.51 10.95 -1.05
N ASN A 48 -21.62 9.78 -1.68
CA ASN A 48 -22.79 9.41 -2.46
C ASN A 48 -24.05 9.23 -1.60
N LYS A 49 -23.91 8.68 -0.38
CA LYS A 49 -25.01 8.52 0.56
C LYS A 49 -25.56 9.87 1.01
N VAL A 50 -24.68 10.81 1.38
CA VAL A 50 -25.08 12.17 1.79
C VAL A 50 -25.73 12.92 0.63
N ARG A 51 -25.13 12.86 -0.57
CA ARG A 51 -25.70 13.45 -1.79
C ARG A 51 -27.12 12.96 -2.05
N LYS A 52 -27.34 11.64 -2.06
CA LYS A 52 -28.69 11.06 -2.25
C LYS A 52 -29.67 11.47 -1.16
N GLY A 53 -29.20 11.60 0.08
CA GLY A 53 -30.00 12.09 1.19
C GLY A 53 -30.53 13.51 0.92
N ILE A 54 -29.67 14.38 0.40
CA ILE A 54 -30.01 15.78 0.10
C ILE A 54 -30.87 15.91 -1.14
N GLU A 55 -30.59 15.13 -2.20
CA GLU A 55 -31.46 15.08 -3.39
C GLU A 55 -32.89 14.69 -3.02
N LYS A 56 -33.06 13.80 -2.02
CA LYS A 56 -34.38 13.40 -1.51
C LYS A 56 -35.07 14.48 -0.67
N THR A 57 -34.34 15.32 0.06
CA THR A 57 -34.96 16.43 0.82
C THR A 57 -35.27 17.63 -0.07
N ILE A 58 -34.43 17.93 -1.07
CA ILE A 58 -34.68 18.98 -2.06
C ILE A 58 -36.00 18.76 -2.80
N SER A 59 -36.36 17.51 -3.11
CA SER A 59 -37.61 17.20 -3.82
C SER A 59 -38.88 17.45 -2.99
N VAL A 60 -38.76 17.66 -1.68
CA VAL A 60 -39.89 17.96 -0.79
C VAL A 60 -39.87 19.44 -0.41
N SER A 61 -38.78 19.89 0.20
CA SER A 61 -38.55 21.25 0.70
C SER A 61 -37.22 21.23 1.45
N ILE A 62 -36.34 22.21 1.21
CA ILE A 62 -35.08 22.33 1.96
C ILE A 62 -34.81 23.77 2.35
N GLU A 63 -34.29 23.96 3.56
CA GLU A 63 -33.83 25.27 4.02
C GLU A 63 -32.55 25.68 3.28
N THR A 64 -32.45 26.95 2.89
CA THR A 64 -31.26 27.53 2.23
C THR A 64 -29.99 27.31 3.06
N ARG A 65 -30.10 27.32 4.39
CA ARG A 65 -28.98 27.04 5.31
C ARG A 65 -28.45 25.61 5.15
N ALA A 66 -29.34 24.62 5.07
CA ALA A 66 -28.95 23.22 4.87
C ALA A 66 -28.24 22.99 3.52
N LEU A 67 -28.63 23.74 2.48
CA LEU A 67 -27.92 23.73 1.19
C LEU A 67 -26.51 24.35 1.29
N SER A 68 -26.37 25.45 2.02
CA SER A 68 -25.07 26.08 2.28
C SER A 68 -24.14 25.15 3.05
N ASP A 69 -24.63 24.54 4.13
CA ASP A 69 -23.86 23.60 4.96
C ASP A 69 -23.42 22.38 4.15
N TYR A 70 -24.27 21.89 3.23
CA TYR A 70 -23.87 20.84 2.30
C TYR A 70 -22.80 21.27 1.31
N GLY A 71 -22.86 22.51 0.80
CA GLY A 71 -21.82 23.05 -0.09
C GLY A 71 -20.45 23.00 0.57
N VAL A 72 -20.36 23.40 1.83
CA VAL A 72 -19.13 23.32 2.64
C VAL A 72 -18.70 21.86 2.81
N TYR A 73 -19.61 20.99 3.26
CA TYR A 73 -19.32 19.55 3.40
C TYR A 73 -18.83 18.90 2.10
N ALA A 74 -19.43 19.25 0.97
CA ALA A 74 -19.07 18.68 -0.33
C ALA A 74 -17.66 19.11 -0.76
N ALA A 75 -17.28 20.36 -0.50
CA ALA A 75 -15.94 20.86 -0.75
C ALA A 75 -14.90 20.13 0.13
N ASP A 76 -15.19 19.98 1.43
CA ASP A 76 -14.32 19.25 2.36
C ASP A 76 -14.14 17.78 1.95
N MET A 77 -15.23 17.12 1.56
CA MET A 77 -15.18 15.73 1.07
C MET A 77 -14.36 15.58 -0.21
N ILE A 78 -14.40 16.56 -1.12
CA ILE A 78 -13.55 16.55 -2.32
C ILE A 78 -12.07 16.62 -1.90
N SER A 79 -11.73 17.54 -0.99
CA SER A 79 -10.36 17.70 -0.47
C SER A 79 -9.85 16.43 0.21
N LEU A 80 -10.68 15.78 1.03
CA LEU A 80 -10.36 14.51 1.69
C LEU A 80 -10.13 13.38 0.69
N ILE A 81 -10.99 13.27 -0.33
CA ILE A 81 -10.84 12.27 -1.39
C ILE A 81 -9.54 12.49 -2.16
N ASP A 82 -9.20 13.72 -2.52
CA ASP A 82 -7.96 14.01 -3.26
C ASP A 82 -6.72 13.76 -2.41
N THR A 83 -6.76 14.11 -1.12
CA THR A 83 -5.72 13.73 -0.16
C THR A 83 -5.57 12.22 -0.08
N GLN A 84 -6.67 11.47 -0.01
CA GLN A 84 -6.64 10.02 0.04
C GLN A 84 -6.06 9.39 -1.26
N LYS A 85 -6.35 9.97 -2.43
CA LYS A 85 -5.72 9.53 -3.70
C LYS A 85 -4.21 9.70 -3.67
N ASN A 86 -3.70 10.79 -3.08
CA ASN A 86 -2.27 11.00 -2.90
C ASN A 86 -1.65 9.97 -1.95
N VAL A 87 -2.34 9.63 -0.86
CA VAL A 87 -1.93 8.55 0.07
C VAL A 87 -1.84 7.21 -0.67
N ILE A 88 -2.83 6.86 -1.50
CA ILE A 88 -2.82 5.64 -2.31
C ILE A 88 -1.63 5.64 -3.28
N LYS A 89 -1.34 6.77 -3.92
CA LYS A 89 -0.18 6.90 -4.81
C LYS A 89 1.12 6.61 -4.06
N GLN A 90 1.31 7.20 -2.87
CA GLN A 90 2.48 6.95 -2.03
C GLN A 90 2.56 5.47 -1.60
N ALA A 91 1.45 4.87 -1.18
CA ALA A 91 1.39 3.45 -0.81
C ALA A 91 1.77 2.52 -1.97
N ARG A 92 1.34 2.85 -3.21
CA ARG A 92 1.73 2.13 -4.43
C ARG A 92 3.23 2.24 -4.71
N GLU A 93 3.82 3.42 -4.54
CA GLU A 93 5.25 3.61 -4.70
C GLU A 93 6.06 2.79 -3.68
N VAL A 94 5.62 2.77 -2.41
CA VAL A 94 6.22 1.93 -1.36
C VAL A 94 6.11 0.45 -1.72
N TYR A 95 4.93 0.00 -2.17
CA TYR A 95 4.71 -1.37 -2.62
C TYR A 95 5.66 -1.76 -3.77
N GLU A 96 5.81 -0.94 -4.81
CA GLU A 96 6.71 -1.25 -5.92
C GLU A 96 8.18 -1.29 -5.48
N LYS A 97 8.60 -0.38 -4.60
CA LYS A 97 9.94 -0.42 -4.00
C LYS A 97 10.18 -1.71 -3.22
N SER A 98 9.23 -2.12 -2.37
CA SER A 98 9.31 -3.37 -1.62
C SER A 98 9.30 -4.59 -2.53
N ARG A 99 8.49 -4.58 -3.59
CA ARG A 99 8.42 -5.64 -4.59
C ARG A 99 9.75 -5.80 -5.32
N HIS A 100 10.36 -4.69 -5.76
CA HIS A 100 11.65 -4.71 -6.43
C HIS A 100 12.75 -5.26 -5.50
N SER A 101 12.80 -4.79 -4.25
CA SER A 101 13.73 -5.30 -3.23
C SER A 101 13.56 -6.80 -3.00
N PHE A 102 12.33 -7.28 -2.79
CA PHE A 102 12.09 -8.72 -2.61
C PHE A 102 12.59 -9.55 -3.81
N LEU A 103 12.34 -9.08 -5.04
CA LEU A 103 12.78 -9.77 -6.26
C LEU A 103 14.31 -9.79 -6.39
N SER A 104 15.00 -8.70 -6.06
CA SER A 104 16.46 -8.64 -6.11
C SER A 104 17.09 -9.62 -5.12
N TYR A 105 16.66 -9.62 -3.86
CA TYR A 105 17.14 -10.55 -2.85
C TYR A 105 16.84 -12.02 -3.18
N ARG A 106 15.67 -12.29 -3.77
CA ARG A 106 15.32 -13.65 -4.23
C ARG A 106 16.24 -14.10 -5.38
N ARG A 107 16.60 -13.20 -6.31
CA ARG A 107 17.57 -13.51 -7.38
C ARG A 107 18.96 -13.78 -6.80
N GLU A 108 19.43 -12.95 -5.87
CA GLU A 108 20.72 -13.15 -5.21
C GLU A 108 20.79 -14.50 -4.50
N ARG A 109 19.76 -14.88 -3.72
CA ARG A 109 19.73 -16.20 -3.06
C ARG A 109 19.85 -17.32 -4.09
N LYS A 110 19.09 -17.28 -5.19
CA LYS A 110 19.13 -18.30 -6.24
C LYS A 110 20.53 -18.43 -6.86
N ILE A 111 21.25 -17.32 -7.03
CA ILE A 111 22.64 -17.34 -7.52
C ILE A 111 23.54 -18.08 -6.52
N TYR A 112 23.46 -17.74 -5.23
CA TYR A 112 24.25 -18.39 -4.19
C TYR A 112 23.93 -19.88 -4.04
N GLU A 113 22.67 -20.28 -4.19
CA GLU A 113 22.27 -21.70 -4.21
C GLU A 113 22.88 -22.45 -5.39
N LYS A 114 22.90 -21.85 -6.59
CA LYS A 114 23.56 -22.43 -7.76
C LYS A 114 25.07 -22.58 -7.55
N ILE A 115 25.73 -21.58 -6.96
CA ILE A 115 27.17 -21.63 -6.66
C ILE A 115 27.46 -22.74 -5.64
N LYS A 116 26.64 -22.88 -4.59
CA LYS A 116 26.78 -23.94 -3.59
C LYS A 116 26.58 -25.34 -4.19
N LYS A 117 25.70 -25.52 -5.18
CA LYS A 117 25.48 -26.80 -5.85
C LYS A 117 26.59 -27.20 -6.82
N LYS A 118 27.34 -26.23 -7.36
CA LYS A 118 28.45 -26.45 -8.30
C LYS A 118 29.80 -26.70 -7.60
N LYS A 119 29.88 -26.45 -6.30
CA LYS A 119 31.03 -26.73 -5.43
C LYS A 119 30.78 -28.00 -4.64
#